data_AF-A0A427KEG7-F1
#
_entry.id   AF-A0A427KEG7-F1
#
_cell.length_a   1.000
_cell.length_b   1.000
_cell.length_c   1.000
_cell.angle_alpha   90.00
_cell.angle_beta   90.00
_cell.angle_gamma   90.00
#
_symmetry.space_group_name_H-M   'P 1'
#
loop_
_entity.id
_entity.type
_entity.pdbx_description
1 polymer ?
#
loop_
_entity_poly.entity_id
_entity_poly.type
_entity_poly.pdbx_seq_one_letter_code
_entity_poly.pdbx_strand_id
1 'polypeptide(L)' 'MFRHAESGKILYRLDARLERDDWETFQSMISLVYNAGVAAGSEQRAAEIREALGYSGTG' A
#
# COMPACT_ATOMS: atom_id res chain seq x y z
N MET A 1 10.93 1.68 -1.92
CA MET A 1 10.94 0.30 -1.38
C MET A 1 9.77 0.16 -0.43
N PHE A 2 8.84 -0.76 -0.68
CA PHE A 2 7.72 -1.02 0.22
C PHE A 2 8.10 -2.08 1.24
N ARG A 3 7.82 -1.77 2.50
CA ARG A 3 8.06 -2.68 3.62
C ARG A 3 6.75 -2.92 4.33
N HIS A 4 6.56 -4.16 4.76
CA HIS A 4 5.53 -4.52 5.70
C HIS A 4 5.73 -3.70 6.98
N ALA A 5 4.66 -3.04 7.45
CA ALA A 5 4.75 -2.07 8.55
C ALA A 5 5.29 -2.70 9.85
N GLU A 6 4.84 -3.91 10.19
CA GLU A 6 5.23 -4.59 11.44
C GLU A 6 6.52 -5.42 11.30
N SER A 7 6.56 -6.40 10.39
CA SER A 7 7.72 -7.30 10.22
C SER A 7 8.94 -6.67 9.54
N GLY A 8 8.81 -5.49 8.93
CA GLY A 8 9.88 -4.82 8.16
C GLY A 8 10.28 -5.54 6.87
N LYS A 9 9.64 -6.68 6.54
CA LYS A 9 9.89 -7.47 5.33
C LYS A 9 9.65 -6.62 4.08
N ILE A 10 10.55 -6.75 3.11
CA ILE A 10 10.41 -6.05 1.83
C ILE A 10 9.34 -6.77 1.02
N LEU A 11 8.22 -6.10 0.78
CA LEU A 11 7.13 -6.62 -0.04
C LEU A 11 7.39 -6.37 -1.53
N TYR A 12 7.97 -5.21 -1.82
CA TYR A 12 8.31 -4.83 -3.19
C TYR A 12 9.49 -3.86 -3.20
N ARG A 13 10.51 -4.19 -3.99
CA ARG A 13 11.62 -3.29 -4.27
C ARG A 13 11.40 -2.70 -5.66
N LEU A 14 10.96 -1.44 -5.69
CA LEU A 14 11.02 -0.65 -6.90
C LEU A 14 12.50 -0.44 -7.24
N ASP A 15 12.96 -1.01 -8.35
CA ASP A 15 14.34 -0.87 -8.83
C ASP A 15 14.53 0.43 -9.62
N ALA A 16 13.98 1.51 -9.06
CA ALA A 16 14.05 2.86 -9.58
C ALA A 16 14.26 3.81 -8.40
N ARG A 17 15.17 4.76 -8.56
CA ARG A 17 15.43 5.79 -7.57
C ARG A 17 14.49 6.96 -7.88
N LEU A 18 13.35 7.01 -7.18
CA LEU A 18 12.36 8.07 -7.34
C LEU A 18 12.84 9.33 -6.60
N GLU A 19 12.65 10.49 -7.24
CA GLU A 19 12.78 11.77 -6.53
C GLU A 19 11.60 11.94 -5.56
N ARG A 20 11.67 12.96 -4.68
CA ARG A 20 10.64 13.15 -3.64
C ARG A 20 9.26 13.31 -4.25
N ASP A 21 9.15 14.09 -5.33
CA ASP A 21 7.89 14.39 -6.00
C ASP A 21 7.33 13.16 -6.72
N ASP A 22 8.19 12.33 -7.31
CA ASP A 22 7.81 11.05 -7.90
C ASP A 22 7.30 10.07 -6.83
N TRP A 23 7.94 10.07 -5.65
CA TRP A 23 7.50 9.25 -4.52
C TRP A 23 6.13 9.67 -3.99
N GLU A 24 5.89 10.97 -3.84
CA GLU A 24 4.59 11.53 -3.43
C GLU A 24 3.49 11.19 -4.45
N THR A 25 3.80 11.30 -5.74
CA THR A 25 2.88 10.93 -6.83
C THR A 25 2.54 9.45 -6.79
N PHE A 26 3.54 8.60 -6.63
CA PHE A 26 3.37 7.16 -6.56
C PHE A 26 2.54 6.74 -5.33
N GLN A 27 2.81 7.33 -4.17
CA GLN A 27 2.03 7.11 -2.96
C GLN A 27 0.57 7.55 -3.14
N SER A 28 0.34 8.66 -3.83
CA SER A 28 -1.00 9.17 -4.15
C SER A 28 -1.76 8.21 -5.07
N MET A 29 -1.10 7.65 -6.09
CA MET A 29 -1.71 6.64 -6.98
C MET A 29 -2.10 5.36 -6.23
N ILE A 30 -1.23 4.85 -5.36
CA ILE A 30 -1.57 3.66 -4.56
C ILE A 30 -2.76 3.96 -3.64
N SER A 31 -2.78 5.13 -3.01
CA SER A 31 -3.87 5.54 -2.12
C SER A 31 -5.19 5.68 -2.88
N LEU A 32 -5.16 6.21 -4.10
CA LEU A 32 -6.34 6.32 -4.97
C LEU A 32 -6.92 4.93 -5.29
N VAL A 33 -6.08 3.99 -5.74
CA VAL A 33 -6.52 2.63 -6.10
C VAL A 33 -7.10 1.90 -4.88
N TYR A 34 -6.46 2.04 -3.73
CA TYR A 34 -6.97 1.48 -2.48
C TYR A 34 -8.34 2.06 -2.10
N ASN A 35 -8.49 3.39 -2.10
CA ASN A 35 -9.74 4.05 -1.74
C ASN A 35 -10.87 3.75 -2.75
N ALA A 36 -10.55 3.62 -4.04
CA ALA A 36 -11.51 3.20 -5.06
C ALA A 36 -11.99 1.76 -4.82
N GLY A 37 -11.08 0.85 -4.43
CA GLY A 37 -11.43 -0.52 -4.05
C GLY A 37 -12.33 -0.59 -2.81
N VAL A 38 -12.05 0.25 -1.80
CA VAL A 38 -12.90 0.41 -0.61
C VAL A 38 -14.28 0.95 -1.00
N ALA A 39 -14.34 2.04 -1.76
CA ALA A 39 -15.59 2.72 -2.14
C ALA A 39 -16.47 1.86 -3.07
N ALA A 40 -15.88 1.02 -3.90
CA ALA A 40 -16.60 0.04 -4.72
C ALA A 40 -17.21 -1.12 -3.90
N GLY A 41 -17.11 -1.08 -2.57
CA GLY A 41 -17.67 -2.11 -1.68
C GLY A 41 -16.88 -3.41 -1.66
N SER A 42 -15.65 -3.40 -2.19
CA SER A 42 -14.77 -4.57 -2.13
C SER A 42 -14.02 -4.59 -0.79
N GLU A 43 -14.79 -4.61 0.31
CA GLU A 43 -14.24 -4.68 1.66
C GLU A 43 -13.26 -5.83 1.83
N GLN A 44 -13.51 -6.95 1.14
CA GLN A 44 -12.61 -8.09 1.09
C GLN A 44 -11.29 -7.76 0.36
N ARG A 45 -11.33 -7.06 -0.78
CA ARG A 45 -10.12 -6.60 -1.47
C ARG A 45 -9.34 -5.57 -0.66
N ALA A 46 -10.05 -4.68 0.04
CA ALA A 46 -9.44 -3.74 0.96
C ALA A 46 -8.79 -4.46 2.16
N ALA A 47 -9.43 -5.50 2.69
CA ALA A 47 -8.88 -6.36 3.73
C ALA A 47 -7.65 -7.13 3.26
N GLU A 48 -7.68 -7.73 2.06
CA GLU A 48 -6.53 -8.41 1.43
C GLU A 48 -5.34 -7.46 1.23
N ILE A 49 -5.61 -6.21 0.80
CA ILE A 49 -4.55 -5.19 0.65
C ILE A 49 -4.02 -4.76 2.03
N ARG A 50 -4.89 -4.54 3.01
CA ARG A 50 -4.46 -4.21 4.40
C ARG A 50 -3.60 -5.32 4.96
N GLU A 51 -4.00 -6.57 4.81
CA GLU A 51 -3.26 -7.75 5.23
C GLU A 51 -1.91 -7.85 4.50
N ALA A 52 -1.90 -7.70 3.17
CA ALA A 52 -0.67 -7.71 2.37
C ALA A 52 0.31 -6.60 2.77
N LEU A 53 -0.20 -5.45 3.23
CA LEU A 53 0.59 -4.32 3.73
C LEU A 53 0.97 -4.45 5.22
N GLY A 54 0.40 -5.43 5.93
CA GLY A 54 0.68 -5.69 7.34
C GLY A 54 -0.11 -4.86 8.34
N TYR A 55 -1.30 -4.39 7.96
CA TYR A 55 -2.23 -3.68 8.83
C TYR A 55 -3.25 -4.60 9.51
N SER A 56 -3.12 -5.93 9.36
CA SER A 56 -3.99 -6.92 10.00
C SER A 56 -3.66 -7.09 11.48
N GLY A 57 -4.05 -6.12 12.33
CA GLY A 57 -3.95 -6.32 13.79
C GLY A 57 -3.86 -5.11 14.72
N THR A 58 -4.09 -3.88 14.28
CA THR A 58 -4.28 -2.77 15.23
C THR A 58 -5.78 -2.50 15.38
N GLY A 59 -6.30 -2.85 16.56
CA GLY A 59 -7.74 -2.82 16.91
C GLY A 59 -8.39 -1.45 16.92
#